data_AF-A0A7X5VMU7-F1
#
_entry.id   AF-A0A7X5VMU7-F1
#
_cell.length_a   1.000
_cell.length_b   1.000
_cell.length_c   1.000
_cell.angle_alpha   90.00
_cell.angle_beta   90.00
_cell.angle_gamma   90.00
#
_symmetry.space_group_name_H-M   'P 1'
#
loop_
_entity.id
_entity.type
_entity.pdbx_description
1 polymer ?
#
loop_
_entity_poly.entity_id
_entity_poly.type
_entity_poly.pdbx_seq_one_letter_code
_entity_poly.pdbx_strand_id
1 'polypeptide(L)'
;MRLTRRRFLLSSSAAAASAGLLSKLPAWAREPAKGTFTALRGNVGVFDAPRSGGTIGWFIGKDAVVVIDAKGPEFAQACIDGIAERTDRRIDAL
;
A
#
# COMPACT_ATOMS: atom_id res chain seq x y z
N MET A 1 3.02 8.33 47.78
CA MET A 1 3.88 9.35 47.11
C MET A 1 3.06 10.60 46.85
N ARG A 2 3.54 11.79 47.24
CA ARG A 2 2.80 13.06 47.06
C ARG A 2 3.14 13.66 45.69
N LEU A 3 2.16 13.74 44.79
CA LEU A 3 2.33 14.38 43.47
C LEU A 3 2.44 15.90 43.68
N THR A 4 3.59 16.47 43.34
CA THR A 4 3.81 17.92 43.30
C THR A 4 3.79 18.40 41.85
N ARG A 5 3.37 19.64 41.61
CA ARG A 5 3.28 20.22 40.26
C ARG A 5 4.60 20.07 39.49
N ARG A 6 5.73 20.35 40.15
CA ARG A 6 7.08 20.19 39.55
C ARG A 6 7.37 18.75 39.16
N ARG A 7 7.02 17.79 40.01
CA ARG A 7 7.29 16.36 39.75
C ARG A 7 6.38 15.81 38.66
N PHE A 8 5.12 16.25 38.62
CA PHE A 8 4.19 15.93 37.54
C PHE A 8 4.68 16.46 36.19
N LEU A 9 5.11 17.73 36.12
CA LEU A 9 5.63 18.32 34.89
C LEU A 9 6.89 17.59 34.40
N LEU A 10 7.81 17.26 35.31
CA LEU A 10 9.02 16.50 34.97
C LEU A 10 8.70 15.08 34.49
N SER A 11 7.82 14.35 35.18
CA SER A 11 7.45 12.98 34.79
C SER A 11 6.70 12.95 33.47
N SER A 12 5.78 13.88 33.25
CA SER A 12 4.98 13.97 32.02
C SER A 12 5.84 14.38 30.83
N SER A 13 6.80 15.30 31.02
CA SER A 13 7.74 15.71 29.97
C SER A 13 8.69 14.56 29.59
N ALA A 14 9.20 13.82 30.59
CA ALA A 14 10.05 12.66 30.35
C ALA A 14 9.29 11.53 29.62
N ALA A 15 8.03 11.28 29.99
CA ALA A 15 7.18 10.29 29.32
C ALA A 15 6.82 10.69 27.87
N ALA A 16 6.57 11.98 27.62
CA ALA A 16 6.32 12.47 26.26
C ALA A 16 7.57 12.37 25.37
N ALA A 17 8.75 12.69 25.92
CA ALA A 17 10.02 12.58 25.20
C ALA A 17 10.35 11.12 24.83
N SER A 18 10.12 10.17 25.74
CA SER A 18 10.35 8.75 25.46
C SER A 18 9.37 8.19 24.42
N ALA A 19 8.10 8.60 24.45
CA ALA A 19 7.13 8.24 23.41
C ALA A 19 7.50 8.81 22.02
N GLY A 20 8.05 10.03 21.96
CA GLY A 20 8.54 10.65 20.72
C GLY A 20 9.79 10.00 20.13
N LEU A 21 10.59 9.28 20.94
CA LEU A 21 11.75 8.52 20.49
C LEU A 21 11.36 7.13 19.97
N LEU A 22 10.36 6.48 20.58
CA LEU A 22 9.88 5.15 20.19
C LEU A 22 8.92 5.16 18.99
N SER A 23 8.28 6.30 18.71
CA SER A 23 7.32 6.44 17.59
C SER A 23 7.98 6.73 16.24
N LYS A 24 9.30 6.94 16.19
CA LYS A 24 10.05 7.16 14.96
C LYS A 24 10.47 5.85 14.32
N LEU A 25 9.50 5.00 13.99
CA LEU A 25 9.74 4.13 12.83
C LEU A 25 9.75 5.05 11.62
N PRO A 26 10.86 5.11 10.87
CA PRO A 26 10.92 5.98 9.72
C PRO A 26 9.80 5.61 8.74
N ALA A 27 9.12 6.58 8.14
CA ALA A 27 8.05 6.31 7.17
C ALA A 27 8.55 5.46 5.98
N TRP A 28 9.85 5.50 5.69
CA TRP A 28 10.55 4.69 4.69
C TRP A 28 10.89 3.26 5.16
N ALA A 29 10.85 2.99 6.46
CA ALA A 29 11.03 1.65 7.03
C ALA A 29 9.71 0.84 7.09
N ARG A 30 8.57 1.48 6.77
CA ARG A 30 7.35 0.75 6.47
C ARG A 30 7.49 0.24 5.04
N GLU A 31 7.55 -1.08 4.85
CA GLU A 31 7.40 -1.64 3.51
C GLU A 31 6.18 -0.96 2.85
N PRO A 32 6.30 -0.50 1.59
CA PRO A 32 5.11 -0.15 0.84
C PRO A 32 4.23 -1.38 0.90
N ALA A 33 3.03 -1.22 1.45
CA ALA A 33 2.06 -2.31 1.40
C ALA A 33 2.00 -2.73 -0.07
N LYS A 34 2.15 -4.02 -0.37
CA LYS A 34 2.13 -4.48 -1.76
C LYS A 34 0.67 -4.55 -2.19
N GLY A 35 0.37 -4.09 -3.40
CA GLY A 35 -0.98 -4.22 -3.94
C GLY A 35 -1.33 -5.70 -4.09
N THR A 36 -2.62 -6.02 -4.01
CA THR A 36 -3.08 -7.41 -3.98
C THR A 36 -3.82 -7.74 -5.28
N PHE A 37 -3.35 -8.77 -5.98
CA PHE A 37 -4.07 -9.33 -7.13
C PHE A 37 -5.04 -10.41 -6.68
N THR A 38 -6.32 -10.19 -6.97
CA THR A 38 -7.40 -11.12 -6.66
C THR A 38 -8.09 -11.55 -7.95
N ALA A 39 -8.08 -12.84 -8.26
CA ALA A 39 -8.89 -13.37 -9.36
C ALA A 39 -10.37 -13.36 -8.95
N LEU A 40 -11.23 -12.79 -9.80
CA LEU A 40 -12.68 -12.79 -9.58
C LEU A 40 -13.33 -14.01 -10.23
N ARG A 41 -13.02 -14.26 -11.51
CA ARG A 41 -13.52 -15.43 -12.24
C ARG A 41 -12.71 -15.68 -13.50
N GLY A 42 -12.25 -16.92 -13.66
CA GLY A 42 -11.50 -17.33 -14.86
C GLY A 42 -10.27 -16.45 -15.05
N ASN A 43 -10.26 -15.71 -16.15
CA ASN A 43 -9.17 -14.84 -16.54
C ASN A 43 -9.42 -13.34 -16.27
N VAL A 44 -10.34 -13.04 -15.36
CA VAL A 44 -10.67 -11.69 -14.90
C VAL A 44 -10.35 -11.57 -13.41
N GLY A 45 -9.84 -10.42 -13.01
CA GLY A 45 -9.74 -10.08 -11.60
C GLY A 45 -9.48 -8.59 -11.35
N VAL A 46 -9.04 -8.30 -10.13
CA VAL A 46 -8.70 -6.96 -9.68
C VAL A 46 -7.31 -6.91 -9.06
N PHE A 47 -6.68 -5.75 -9.14
CA PHE A 47 -5.52 -5.35 -8.37
C PHE A 47 -5.95 -4.24 -7.42
N ASP A 48 -5.92 -4.53 -6.12
CA ASP A 48 -6.20 -3.54 -5.09
C ASP A 48 -4.91 -2.85 -4.69
N ALA A 49 -4.82 -1.56 -5.00
CA ALA A 49 -3.67 -0.75 -4.67
C ALA A 49 -3.66 -0.43 -3.16
N PRO A 50 -2.47 -0.35 -2.54
CA PRO A 50 -2.35 -0.11 -1.12
C PRO A 50 -2.75 1.31 -0.72
N ARG A 51 -3.13 1.51 0.56
CA ARG A 51 -3.40 2.82 1.18
C ARG A 51 -4.36 3.72 0.36
N SER A 52 -5.57 3.23 0.07
CA SER A 52 -6.61 3.95 -0.69
C SER A 52 -6.27 4.25 -2.16
N GLY A 53 -5.27 3.55 -2.72
CA GLY A 53 -4.83 3.71 -4.12
C GLY A 53 -5.85 3.27 -5.18
N GLY A 54 -7.00 2.73 -4.78
CA GLY A 54 -8.06 2.30 -5.69
C GLY A 54 -7.94 0.84 -6.12
N THR A 55 -8.82 0.44 -7.04
CA THR A 55 -8.93 -0.93 -7.53
C THR A 55 -8.85 -0.90 -9.05
N ILE A 56 -7.88 -1.62 -9.60
CA ILE A 56 -7.64 -1.71 -11.04
C ILE A 56 -8.19 -3.05 -11.53
N GLY A 57 -9.07 -3.04 -12.54
CA GLY A 57 -9.55 -4.26 -13.16
C GLY A 57 -8.53 -4.84 -14.13
N TRP A 58 -8.47 -6.16 -14.27
CA TRP A 58 -7.65 -6.82 -15.28
C TRP A 58 -8.37 -7.99 -15.95
N PHE A 59 -8.01 -8.23 -17.21
CA PHE A 59 -8.37 -9.39 -18.01
C PHE A 59 -7.13 -9.91 -18.75
N ILE A 60 -6.87 -11.21 -18.66
CA ILE A 60 -5.72 -11.87 -19.34
C ILE A 60 -6.27 -12.98 -20.26
N GLY A 61 -6.55 -12.63 -21.51
CA GLY A 61 -7.01 -13.57 -22.53
C GLY A 61 -5.87 -14.16 -23.36
N LYS A 62 -6.19 -15.22 -24.10
CA LYS A 62 -5.30 -15.76 -25.13
C LYS A 62 -4.98 -14.75 -26.23
N ASP A 63 -5.93 -13.88 -26.55
CA ASP A 63 -5.85 -12.96 -27.69
C ASP A 63 -5.55 -11.52 -27.28
N ALA A 64 -5.84 -11.14 -26.02
CA ALA A 64 -5.67 -9.79 -25.51
C ALA A 64 -5.48 -9.73 -23.99
N VAL A 65 -4.68 -8.78 -23.52
CA VAL A 65 -4.54 -8.39 -22.11
C VAL A 65 -5.08 -6.97 -21.95
N VAL A 66 -6.04 -6.78 -21.04
CA VAL A 66 -6.72 -5.50 -20.82
C VAL A 66 -6.63 -5.13 -19.34
N VAL A 67 -6.33 -3.87 -19.07
CA VAL A 67 -6.37 -3.28 -17.74
C VAL A 67 -7.44 -2.18 -17.74
N ILE A 68 -8.14 -1.99 -16.64
CA ILE A 68 -9.22 -1.00 -16.49
C ILE A 68 -8.87 -0.16 -15.26
N ASP A 69 -8.45 1.09 -15.47
CA ASP A 69 -7.84 1.89 -14.40
C ASP A 69 -8.89 2.59 -13.51
N ALA A 70 -8.62 2.56 -12.20
CA ALA A 70 -9.14 3.51 -11.24
C ALA A 70 -8.02 3.95 -10.28
N LYS A 71 -7.23 4.94 -10.74
CA LYS A 71 -6.53 6.00 -9.97
C LYS A 71 -4.99 5.89 -9.86
N GLY A 72 -4.32 6.49 -10.84
CA GLY A 72 -3.11 7.30 -10.64
C GLY A 72 -1.76 6.58 -10.86
N PRO A 73 -0.71 7.32 -11.28
CA PRO A 73 0.55 6.74 -11.75
C PRO A 73 1.41 6.07 -10.66
N GLU A 74 1.14 6.37 -9.38
CA GLU A 74 1.91 5.86 -8.24
C GLU A 74 1.88 4.33 -8.14
N PHE A 75 0.76 3.70 -8.50
CA PHE A 75 0.56 2.25 -8.40
C PHE A 75 0.49 1.54 -9.75
N ALA A 76 0.52 2.30 -10.85
CA ALA A 76 0.44 1.76 -12.20
C ALA A 76 1.58 0.77 -12.48
N GLN A 77 2.82 1.11 -12.08
CA GLN A 77 3.96 0.23 -12.30
C GLN A 77 3.83 -1.10 -11.55
N ALA A 78 3.38 -1.06 -10.29
CA ALA A 78 3.15 -2.28 -9.50
C ALA A 78 2.06 -3.18 -10.13
N CYS A 79 1.03 -2.57 -10.72
CA CYS A 79 0.04 -3.32 -11.48
C CYS A 79 0.63 -3.92 -12.77
N ILE A 80 1.41 -3.15 -13.53
CA ILE A 80 2.05 -3.60 -14.78
C ILE A 80 3.01 -4.77 -14.50
N ASP A 81 3.84 -4.64 -13.47
CA ASP A 81 4.79 -5.69 -13.06
C ASP A 81 4.03 -6.95 -12.65
N GLY A 82 2.96 -6.81 -11.87
CA GLY A 82 2.11 -7.94 -11.51
C GLY A 82 1.41 -8.58 -12.71
N ILE A 83 1.00 -7.83 -13.73
CA ILE A 83 0.47 -8.42 -14.97
C ILE A 83 1.57 -9.20 -15.70
N ALA A 84 2.79 -8.66 -15.78
CA ALA A 84 3.92 -9.33 -16.43
C ALA A 84 4.32 -10.64 -15.75
N GLU A 85 4.15 -10.75 -14.43
CA GLU A 85 4.33 -12.04 -13.70
C GLU A 85 3.30 -13.11 -14.10
N ARG A 86 2.17 -12.72 -14.70
CA ARG A 86 1.04 -13.61 -15.01
C ARG A 86 0.95 -13.96 -16.49
N THR A 87 1.63 -13.22 -17.36
CA THR A 87 1.62 -13.45 -18.80
C THR A 87 2.83 -12.82 -19.49
N ASP A 88 3.36 -13.50 -20.50
CA ASP A 88 4.40 -12.97 -21.39
C ASP A 88 3.84 -12.00 -22.45
N ARG A 89 2.52 -11.85 -22.52
CA ARG A 89 1.87 -10.91 -23.44
C ARG A 89 1.99 -9.48 -22.94
N ARG A 90 2.06 -8.54 -23.90
CA ARG A 90 1.94 -7.12 -23.59
C ARG A 90 0.49 -6.76 -23.29
N ILE A 91 0.31 -5.69 -22.51
CA ILE A 91 -1.00 -5.07 -22.32
C ILE A 91 -1.43 -4.45 -23.66
N ASP A 92 -2.58 -4.86 -24.17
CA ASP A 92 -3.13 -4.44 -25.44
C ASP A 92 -4.03 -3.19 -25.30
N ALA A 93 -4.66 -3.00 -24.13
CA ALA A 93 -5.49 -1.82 -23.83
C ALA A 93 -5.49 -1.46 -22.33
N LEU A 94 -5.67 -0.16 -22.05
CA LEU A 94 -5.77 0.49 -20.73
C LEU A 94 -7.07 1.27 -20.59
#